data_AF-A0A661CAD0-F1
#
_entry.id   AF-A0A661CAD0-F1
#
_cell.length_a   1.000
_cell.length_b   1.000
_cell.length_c   1.000
_cell.angle_alpha   90.00
_cell.angle_beta   90.00
_cell.angle_gamma   90.00
#
_symmetry.space_group_name_H-M   'P 1'
#
loop_
_entity.id
_entity.type
_entity.pdbx_description
1 polymer ?
#
loop_
_entity_poly.entity_id
_entity_poly.type
_entity_poly.pdbx_seq_one_letter_code
_entity_poly.pdbx_strand_id
1 'polypeptide(L)'
;MAKKEVKKRRDVRQLEYFNEVMAKKRAGAPSFPYTESVADEICRLVSIKTVSLDRIIRENPHLPSKDVIYTWRAYNKEFGDKYMKAKITQAQLLADEVLEISDDSTHDEMQDANGNWKLNSEYVARSKLKIHTRQWLAGKLHPRLYGNQLLEQTSDITNTLKELKESIDDIKKDDEKDY
;
A
#
# COMPACT_ATOMS: atom_id res chain seq x y z
N MET A 1 0.42 -19.53 -26.95
CA MET A 1 -0.61 -18.47 -27.12
C MET A 1 -2.00 -18.91 -26.66
N ALA A 2 -2.47 -20.13 -26.99
CA ALA A 2 -3.80 -20.65 -26.62
C ALA A 2 -4.21 -20.53 -25.14
N LYS A 3 -3.31 -20.76 -24.17
CA LYS A 3 -3.65 -20.67 -22.72
C LYS A 3 -4.03 -19.25 -22.26
N LYS A 4 -3.43 -18.21 -22.84
CA LYS A 4 -3.78 -16.80 -22.53
C LYS A 4 -5.17 -16.45 -23.07
N GLU A 5 -5.50 -16.99 -24.23
CA GLU A 5 -6.75 -16.75 -24.94
C GLU A 5 -7.94 -17.44 -24.27
N VAL A 6 -7.75 -18.69 -23.80
CA VAL A 6 -8.74 -19.42 -22.99
C VAL A 6 -8.98 -18.72 -21.64
N LYS A 7 -7.93 -18.22 -20.99
CA LYS A 7 -8.07 -17.46 -19.73
C LYS A 7 -8.83 -16.15 -19.94
N LYS A 8 -8.50 -15.39 -20.99
CA LYS A 8 -9.22 -14.16 -21.35
C LYS A 8 -10.72 -14.42 -21.59
N ARG A 9 -11.06 -15.49 -22.31
CA ARG A 9 -12.47 -15.89 -22.52
C ARG A 9 -13.21 -16.26 -21.22
N ARG A 10 -12.52 -16.86 -20.25
CA ARG A 10 -13.10 -17.20 -18.93
C ARG A 10 -13.36 -15.96 -18.09
N ASP A 11 -12.43 -15.02 -18.06
CA ASP A 11 -12.55 -13.77 -17.29
C ASP A 11 -13.68 -12.90 -17.85
N VAL A 12 -13.80 -12.80 -19.18
CA VAL A 12 -14.92 -12.11 -19.86
C VAL A 12 -16.27 -12.73 -19.47
N ARG A 13 -16.39 -14.06 -19.51
CA ARG A 13 -17.63 -14.77 -19.16
C ARG A 13 -18.03 -14.58 -17.68
N GLN A 14 -17.06 -14.51 -16.77
CA GLN A 14 -17.33 -14.23 -15.35
C GLN A 14 -17.82 -12.79 -15.13
N LEU A 15 -17.25 -11.83 -15.86
CA LEU A 15 -17.67 -10.44 -15.80
C LEU A 15 -19.07 -10.23 -16.39
N GLU A 16 -19.39 -10.89 -17.51
CA GLU A 16 -20.72 -10.87 -18.11
C GLU A 16 -21.78 -11.44 -17.16
N TYR A 17 -21.52 -12.62 -16.57
CA TYR A 17 -22.40 -13.22 -15.56
C TYR A 17 -22.59 -12.30 -14.35
N PHE A 18 -21.51 -11.68 -13.88
CA PHE A 18 -21.59 -10.73 -12.76
C PHE A 18 -22.45 -9.52 -13.10
N ASN A 19 -22.24 -8.90 -14.27
CA ASN A 19 -23.03 -7.77 -14.72
C ASN A 19 -24.51 -8.13 -14.83
N GLU A 20 -24.82 -9.33 -15.33
CA GLU A 20 -26.19 -9.84 -15.40
C GLU A 20 -26.82 -10.02 -14.00
N VAL A 21 -26.06 -10.58 -13.04
CA VAL A 21 -26.51 -10.75 -11.65
C VAL A 21 -26.72 -9.40 -10.96
N MET A 22 -25.84 -8.43 -11.19
CA MET A 22 -25.97 -7.09 -10.61
C MET A 22 -27.10 -6.29 -11.23
N ALA A 23 -27.39 -6.49 -12.52
CA ALA A 23 -28.56 -5.92 -13.19
C ALA A 23 -29.87 -6.50 -12.62
N LYS A 24 -29.86 -7.74 -12.15
CA LYS A 24 -31.03 -8.47 -11.62
C LYS A 24 -31.30 -8.28 -10.11
N LYS A 25 -30.51 -7.48 -9.37
CA LYS A 25 -30.70 -7.32 -7.92
C LYS A 25 -31.97 -6.54 -7.56
N ARG A 26 -32.51 -6.87 -6.37
CA ARG A 26 -33.82 -6.47 -5.80
C ARG A 26 -34.19 -5.00 -6.07
N ALA A 27 -35.44 -4.79 -6.49
CA ALA A 27 -36.04 -3.49 -6.80
C ALA A 27 -35.72 -2.44 -5.72
N GLY A 28 -35.01 -1.37 -6.11
CA GLY A 28 -34.67 -0.22 -5.25
C GLY A 28 -33.18 0.03 -5.03
N ALA A 29 -32.30 -0.96 -5.25
CA ALA A 29 -30.85 -0.73 -5.22
C ALA A 29 -30.34 -0.32 -6.62
N PRO A 30 -29.61 0.80 -6.77
CA PRO A 30 -29.02 1.14 -8.05
C PRO A 30 -28.06 0.04 -8.49
N SER A 31 -28.34 -0.55 -9.65
CA SER A 31 -27.41 -1.46 -10.30
C SER A 31 -26.26 -0.63 -10.86
N PHE A 32 -25.04 -0.86 -10.38
CA PHE A 32 -23.84 -0.25 -10.93
C PHE A 32 -23.13 -1.29 -11.81
N PRO A 33 -23.41 -1.33 -13.12
CA PRO A 33 -22.70 -2.22 -14.03
C PRO A 33 -21.23 -1.81 -14.12
N TYR A 34 -20.36 -2.79 -14.34
CA TYR A 34 -18.94 -2.49 -14.56
C TYR A 34 -18.76 -1.71 -15.86
N THR A 35 -18.06 -0.58 -15.79
CA THR A 35 -17.59 0.18 -16.95
C THR A 35 -16.12 0.51 -16.79
N GLU A 36 -15.34 0.38 -17.86
CA GLU A 36 -13.90 0.64 -17.82
C GLU A 36 -13.58 2.11 -17.47
N SER A 37 -14.36 3.06 -17.98
CA SER A 37 -14.17 4.48 -17.68
C SER A 37 -14.26 4.80 -16.19
N VAL A 38 -15.27 4.28 -15.48
CA VAL A 38 -15.42 4.46 -14.03
C VAL A 38 -14.30 3.73 -13.28
N ALA A 39 -13.91 2.54 -13.72
CA ALA A 39 -12.81 1.79 -13.13
C ALA A 39 -11.47 2.55 -13.22
N ASP A 40 -11.18 3.17 -14.37
CA ASP A 40 -9.99 4.00 -14.58
C ASP A 40 -10.05 5.28 -13.74
N GLU A 41 -11.22 5.91 -13.63
CA GLU A 41 -11.42 7.07 -12.76
C GLU A 41 -11.14 6.74 -11.29
N ILE A 42 -11.65 5.60 -10.78
CA ILE A 42 -11.37 5.12 -9.43
C ILE A 42 -9.87 4.93 -9.22
N CYS A 43 -9.18 4.31 -10.17
CA CYS A 43 -7.73 4.10 -10.08
C CYS A 43 -6.98 5.44 -10.03
N ARG A 44 -7.33 6.40 -10.88
CA ARG A 44 -6.74 7.74 -10.88
C ARG A 44 -6.96 8.46 -9.56
N LEU A 45 -8.18 8.43 -9.01
CA LEU A 45 -8.49 9.08 -7.74
C LEU A 45 -7.73 8.44 -6.56
N VAL A 46 -7.62 7.11 -6.55
CA VAL A 46 -6.86 6.37 -5.53
C VAL A 46 -5.37 6.68 -5.61
N SER A 47 -4.81 6.89 -6.80
CA SER A 47 -3.36 7.17 -6.94
C SER A 47 -2.97 8.57 -6.49
N ILE A 48 -3.87 9.56 -6.62
CA ILE A 48 -3.57 10.98 -6.35
C ILE A 48 -4.11 11.52 -5.03
N LYS A 49 -4.81 10.70 -4.23
CA LYS A 49 -5.35 11.11 -2.92
C LYS A 49 -4.85 10.17 -1.84
N THR A 50 -4.54 10.69 -0.65
CA THR A 50 -4.14 9.93 0.54
C THR A 50 -5.30 9.60 1.50
N VAL A 51 -6.54 9.73 1.02
CA VAL A 51 -7.75 9.49 1.82
C VAL A 51 -8.32 8.08 1.63
N SER A 52 -9.22 7.68 2.53
CA SER A 52 -9.92 6.40 2.43
C SER A 52 -10.80 6.32 1.18
N LEU A 53 -11.01 5.09 0.68
CA LEU A 53 -11.91 4.86 -0.45
C LEU A 53 -13.33 5.36 -0.17
N ASP A 54 -13.81 5.24 1.06
CA ASP A 54 -15.11 5.76 1.48
C ASP A 54 -15.19 7.28 1.36
N ARG A 55 -14.11 7.99 1.69
CA ARG A 55 -14.06 9.44 1.50
C ARG A 55 -14.05 9.80 0.01
N ILE A 56 -13.33 9.06 -0.83
CA ILE A 56 -13.37 9.25 -2.29
C ILE A 56 -14.80 9.08 -2.82
N ILE A 57 -15.50 8.01 -2.42
CA ILE A 57 -16.87 7.75 -2.86
C ILE A 57 -17.82 8.86 -2.39
N ARG A 58 -17.69 9.32 -1.14
CA ARG A 58 -18.52 10.42 -0.61
C ARG A 58 -18.29 11.75 -1.34
N GLU A 59 -17.05 12.02 -1.75
CA GLU A 59 -16.71 13.21 -2.55
C GLU A 59 -17.12 13.08 -4.03
N ASN A 60 -17.46 11.87 -4.49
CA ASN A 60 -17.79 11.57 -5.89
C ASN A 60 -19.04 10.67 -5.95
N PRO A 61 -20.26 11.24 -5.82
CA PRO A 61 -21.50 10.45 -5.68
C PRO A 61 -21.86 9.57 -6.88
N HIS A 62 -21.26 9.80 -8.04
CA HIS A 62 -21.40 8.97 -9.24
C HIS A 62 -20.54 7.70 -9.20
N LEU A 63 -19.67 7.54 -8.20
CA LEU A 63 -18.89 6.32 -8.04
C LEU A 63 -19.69 5.22 -7.33
N PRO A 64 -19.44 3.94 -7.68
CA PRO A 64 -20.07 2.82 -6.99
C PRO A 64 -19.66 2.75 -5.52
N SER A 65 -20.48 2.07 -4.72
CA SER A 65 -20.15 1.80 -3.33
C SER A 65 -18.89 0.93 -3.18
N LYS A 66 -18.27 0.98 -2.01
CA LYS A 66 -17.06 0.24 -1.69
C LYS A 66 -17.20 -1.27 -1.93
N ASP A 67 -18.35 -1.85 -1.58
CA ASP A 67 -18.65 -3.26 -1.80
C ASP A 67 -18.65 -3.64 -3.29
N VAL A 68 -19.24 -2.77 -4.12
CA VAL A 68 -19.26 -2.96 -5.58
C VAL A 68 -17.84 -2.87 -6.13
N ILE A 69 -17.03 -1.89 -5.69
CA ILE A 69 -15.62 -1.76 -6.13
C ILE A 69 -14.81 -3.01 -5.75
N TYR A 70 -14.95 -3.53 -4.52
CA TYR A 70 -14.27 -4.75 -4.11
C TYR A 70 -14.71 -5.96 -4.91
N THR A 71 -16.00 -6.04 -5.23
CA THR A 71 -16.54 -7.10 -6.07
C THR A 71 -15.97 -7.01 -7.49
N TRP A 72 -15.94 -5.82 -8.10
CA TRP A 72 -15.32 -5.60 -9.41
C TRP A 72 -13.85 -6.04 -9.42
N ARG A 73 -13.09 -5.75 -8.38
CA ARG A 73 -11.68 -6.17 -8.27
C ARG A 73 -11.53 -7.69 -8.16
N ALA A 74 -12.48 -8.38 -7.53
CA ALA A 74 -12.45 -9.82 -7.38
C ALA A 74 -12.78 -10.57 -8.68
N TYR A 75 -13.70 -10.03 -9.49
CA TYR A 75 -14.18 -10.67 -10.72
C TYR A 75 -13.49 -10.16 -12.00
N ASN A 76 -12.88 -8.97 -11.97
CA ASN A 76 -12.12 -8.42 -13.10
C ASN A 76 -10.64 -8.27 -12.72
N LYS A 77 -9.82 -9.19 -13.22
CA LYS A 77 -8.37 -9.20 -12.96
C LYS A 77 -7.68 -7.95 -13.50
N GLU A 78 -8.06 -7.47 -14.69
CA GLU A 78 -7.44 -6.29 -15.30
C GLU A 78 -7.66 -5.05 -14.44
N PHE A 79 -8.89 -4.86 -13.93
CA PHE A 79 -9.18 -3.81 -12.96
C PHE A 79 -8.43 -4.02 -11.64
N GLY A 80 -8.38 -5.25 -11.13
CA GLY A 80 -7.61 -5.60 -9.93
C GLY A 80 -6.12 -5.20 -10.05
N ASP A 81 -5.50 -5.49 -11.20
CA ASP A 81 -4.11 -5.15 -11.50
C ASP A 81 -3.92 -3.62 -11.64
N LYS A 82 -4.81 -2.92 -12.35
CA LYS A 82 -4.80 -1.44 -12.46
C LYS A 82 -4.92 -0.78 -11.09
N TYR A 83 -5.85 -1.26 -10.26
CA TYR A 83 -6.06 -0.76 -8.90
C TYR A 83 -4.84 -0.97 -8.00
N MET A 84 -4.18 -2.13 -8.13
CA MET A 84 -2.93 -2.39 -7.40
C MET A 84 -1.83 -1.40 -7.81
N LYS A 85 -1.66 -1.12 -9.11
CA LYS A 85 -0.71 -0.09 -9.59
C LYS A 85 -1.04 1.29 -9.02
N ALA A 86 -2.32 1.67 -9.00
CA ALA A 86 -2.74 2.93 -8.39
C ALA A 86 -2.38 3.01 -6.90
N LYS A 87 -2.52 1.90 -6.16
CA LYS A 87 -2.11 1.81 -4.76
C LYS A 87 -0.59 1.89 -4.56
N ILE A 88 0.18 1.34 -5.49
CA ILE A 88 1.64 1.48 -5.51
C ILE A 88 2.04 2.95 -5.71
N THR A 89 1.39 3.66 -6.64
CA THR A 89 1.60 5.11 -6.82
C THR A 89 1.16 5.92 -5.60
N GLN A 90 0.03 5.56 -4.97
CA GLN A 90 -0.42 6.18 -3.72
C GLN A 90 0.64 6.08 -2.60
N ALA A 91 1.45 5.01 -2.58
CA ALA A 91 2.52 4.87 -1.60
C ALA A 91 3.57 5.98 -1.70
N GLN A 92 3.87 6.46 -2.93
CA GLN A 92 4.80 7.56 -3.16
C GLN A 92 4.24 8.86 -2.58
N LEU A 93 2.97 9.16 -2.89
CA LEU A 93 2.29 10.34 -2.36
C LEU A 93 2.21 10.32 -0.82
N LEU A 94 1.95 9.15 -0.22
CA LEU A 94 1.96 9.00 1.24
C LEU A 94 3.33 9.29 1.84
N ALA A 95 4.42 8.93 1.13
CA ALA A 95 5.78 9.22 1.56
C ALA A 95 6.12 10.71 1.41
N ASP A 96 5.70 11.36 0.32
CA ASP A 96 5.92 12.79 0.11
C ASP A 96 5.20 13.63 1.19
N GLU A 97 3.94 13.30 1.52
CA GLU A 97 3.18 13.97 2.59
C GLU A 97 3.82 13.86 3.98
N VAL A 98 4.70 12.88 4.22
CA VAL A 98 5.39 12.76 5.51
C VAL A 98 6.30 13.97 5.76
N LEU A 99 6.98 14.47 4.72
CA LEU A 99 7.84 15.64 4.84
C LEU A 99 7.01 16.88 5.16
N GLU A 100 5.93 17.11 4.40
CA GLU A 100 5.01 18.22 4.63
C GLU A 100 4.43 18.24 6.06
N ILE A 101 4.04 17.08 6.59
CA ILE A 101 3.51 16.98 7.97
C ILE A 101 4.62 17.15 9.02
N SER A 102 5.85 16.74 8.71
CA SER A 102 6.98 16.85 9.63
C SER A 102 7.48 18.29 9.75
N ASP A 103 7.44 19.05 8.66
CA ASP A 103 7.93 20.43 8.61
C ASP A 103 6.86 21.45 9.03
N ASP A 104 5.58 21.05 9.04
CA ASP A 104 4.46 21.86 9.52
C ASP A 104 4.43 21.96 11.05
N SER A 105 4.88 23.10 11.57
CA SER A 105 4.83 23.47 13.00
C SER A 105 3.60 24.30 13.38
N THR A 106 2.64 24.49 12.46
CA THR A 106 1.43 25.24 12.78
C THR A 106 0.66 24.55 13.90
N HIS A 107 0.14 25.32 14.87
CA HIS A 107 -0.63 24.81 16.02
C HIS A 107 0.15 23.97 17.05
N ASP A 108 1.48 23.89 16.94
CA ASP A 108 2.32 23.28 17.98
C ASP A 108 2.30 24.08 19.28
N GLU A 109 1.94 25.36 19.22
CA GLU A 109 1.76 26.22 20.38
C GLU A 109 0.29 26.65 20.52
N MET A 110 -0.18 26.75 21.77
CA MET A 110 -1.50 27.27 22.12
C MET A 110 -1.39 28.22 23.31
N GLN A 111 -2.26 29.23 23.38
CA GLN A 111 -2.38 30.06 24.57
C GLN A 111 -3.23 29.36 25.63
N ASP A 112 -2.75 29.40 26.88
CA ASP A 112 -3.54 29.00 28.04
C ASP A 112 -4.55 30.10 28.43
N ALA A 113 -5.40 29.81 29.41
CA ALA A 113 -6.40 30.77 29.91
C ALA A 113 -5.79 32.06 30.51
N ASN A 114 -4.48 32.05 30.82
CA ASN A 114 -3.74 33.17 31.38
C ASN A 114 -2.96 33.94 30.30
N GLY A 115 -3.07 33.55 29.03
CA GLY A 115 -2.37 34.17 27.90
C GLY A 115 -0.92 33.71 27.72
N ASN A 116 -0.46 32.70 28.45
CA ASN A 116 0.88 32.14 28.25
C ASN A 116 0.88 31.13 27.10
N TRP A 117 1.92 31.18 26.27
CA TRP A 117 2.15 30.19 25.23
C TRP A 117 2.64 28.87 25.84
N LYS A 118 2.00 27.78 25.45
CA LYS A 118 2.35 26.42 25.85
C LYS A 118 2.34 25.49 24.64
N LEU A 119 3.21 24.49 24.66
CA LEU A 119 3.21 23.40 23.70
C LEU A 119 1.85 22.66 23.71
N ASN A 120 1.24 22.58 22.53
CA ASN A 120 0.08 21.77 22.23
C ASN A 120 0.50 20.32 21.99
N SER A 121 0.72 19.58 23.08
CA SER A 121 1.19 18.19 23.02
C SER A 121 0.25 17.26 22.24
N GLU A 122 -1.06 17.55 22.19
CA GLU A 122 -2.03 16.77 21.41
C GLU A 122 -1.77 16.91 19.90
N TYR A 123 -1.51 18.14 19.43
CA TYR A 123 -1.24 18.38 18.01
C TYR A 123 0.05 17.70 17.57
N VAL A 124 1.13 17.88 18.32
CA VAL A 124 2.42 17.19 18.07
C VAL A 124 2.26 15.67 18.05
N ALA A 125 1.53 15.10 19.02
CA ALA A 125 1.27 13.66 19.08
C ALA A 125 0.44 13.18 17.87
N ARG A 126 -0.55 13.97 17.43
CA ARG A 126 -1.35 13.68 16.24
C ARG A 126 -0.51 13.73 14.97
N SER A 127 0.37 14.71 14.81
CA SER A 127 1.28 14.81 13.67
C SER A 127 2.24 13.62 13.62
N LYS A 128 2.81 13.23 14.76
CA LYS A 128 3.62 11.99 14.88
C LYS A 128 2.84 10.74 14.47
N LEU A 129 1.58 10.61 14.91
CA LEU A 129 0.72 9.47 14.53
C LEU A 129 0.44 9.46 13.02
N LYS A 130 0.13 10.63 12.43
CA LYS A 130 -0.09 10.77 10.98
C LYS A 130 1.12 10.32 10.17
N ILE A 131 2.33 10.73 10.58
CA ILE A 131 3.59 10.34 9.94
C ILE A 131 3.77 8.83 10.01
N HIS A 132 3.67 8.25 11.21
CA HIS A 132 3.85 6.81 11.41
C HIS A 132 2.85 5.98 10.60
N THR A 133 1.57 6.35 10.59
CA THR A 133 0.54 5.64 9.80
C THR A 133 0.85 5.69 8.31
N ARG A 134 1.33 6.82 7.78
CA ARG A 134 1.70 6.97 6.37
C ARG A 134 2.91 6.14 6.00
N GLN A 135 3.96 6.17 6.81
CA GLN A 135 5.16 5.33 6.63
C GLN A 135 4.79 3.84 6.63
N TRP A 136 3.97 3.40 7.58
CA TRP A 136 3.50 2.02 7.66
C TRP A 136 2.70 1.62 6.42
N LEU A 137 1.76 2.46 5.97
CA LEU A 137 0.98 2.22 4.75
C LEU A 137 1.87 2.17 3.51
N ALA A 138 2.78 3.14 3.32
CA ALA A 138 3.69 3.19 2.19
C ALA A 138 4.57 1.93 2.12
N GLY A 139 5.10 1.48 3.27
CA GLY A 139 5.87 0.24 3.36
C GLY A 139 5.06 -1.03 3.06
N LYS A 140 3.76 -1.06 3.37
CA LYS A 140 2.89 -2.19 3.00
C LYS A 140 2.47 -2.17 1.53
N LEU A 141 2.26 -0.99 0.96
CA LEU A 141 1.81 -0.81 -0.42
C LEU A 141 2.96 -0.96 -1.43
N HIS A 142 4.16 -0.52 -1.09
CA HIS A 142 5.35 -0.67 -1.92
C HIS A 142 6.58 -1.15 -1.11
N PRO A 143 6.60 -2.42 -0.64
CA PRO A 143 7.67 -2.93 0.23
C PRO A 143 9.08 -2.81 -0.34
N ARG A 144 9.23 -2.90 -1.68
CA ARG A 144 10.54 -2.80 -2.33
C ARG A 144 11.22 -1.43 -2.18
N LEU A 145 10.44 -0.34 -2.09
CA LEU A 145 10.99 1.02 -1.98
C LEU A 145 10.90 1.55 -0.55
N TYR A 146 9.79 1.29 0.13
CA TYR A 146 9.49 1.88 1.45
C TYR A 146 9.37 0.83 2.56
N GLY A 147 9.59 -0.45 2.25
CA GLY A 147 9.60 -1.49 3.26
C GLY A 147 10.83 -1.38 4.14
N ASN A 148 10.72 -1.85 5.38
CA ASN A 148 11.87 -2.03 6.25
C ASN A 148 12.76 -3.10 5.61
N GLN A 149 13.82 -2.68 4.92
CA GLN A 149 14.91 -3.60 4.54
C GLN A 149 15.59 -4.02 5.83
N LEU A 150 15.11 -5.11 6.43
CA LEU A 150 16.00 -5.96 7.20
C LEU A 150 16.95 -6.53 6.15
N LEU A 151 18.16 -5.99 6.09
CA LEU A 151 19.24 -6.56 5.28
C LEU A 151 19.47 -7.99 5.79
N GLU A 152 18.81 -8.95 5.15
CA GLU A 152 19.04 -10.39 5.28
C GLU A 152 20.42 -10.78 4.67
N GLN A 153 21.32 -9.82 4.48
CA GLN A 153 22.73 -10.09 4.16
C GLN A 153 23.49 -10.64 5.37
N THR A 154 22.93 -10.57 6.58
CA THR A 154 23.60 -11.09 7.77
C THR A 154 23.76 -12.62 7.73
N SER A 155 22.81 -13.39 7.17
CA SER A 155 22.94 -14.86 7.14
C SER A 155 24.08 -15.32 6.25
N ASP A 156 24.21 -14.73 5.06
CA ASP A 156 25.27 -15.07 4.11
C ASP A 156 26.64 -14.59 4.61
N ILE A 157 26.70 -13.41 5.22
CA ILE A 157 27.92 -12.90 5.86
C ILE A 157 28.29 -13.78 7.07
N THR A 158 27.33 -14.24 7.87
CA THR A 158 27.64 -15.13 9.01
C THR A 158 28.13 -16.50 8.57
N ASN A 159 27.57 -17.06 7.49
CA ASN A 159 27.98 -18.36 6.98
C ASN A 159 29.39 -18.29 6.37
N THR A 160 29.66 -17.28 5.55
CA THR A 160 31.01 -17.04 4.99
C THR A 160 32.07 -16.75 6.06
N LEU A 161 31.72 -15.99 7.12
CA LEU A 161 32.64 -15.78 8.25
C LEU A 161 32.89 -17.06 9.07
N LYS A 162 31.92 -17.97 9.14
CA LYS A 162 32.06 -19.25 9.81
C LYS A 162 33.00 -20.18 9.03
N GLU A 163 32.81 -20.28 7.72
CA GLU A 163 33.66 -21.06 6.81
C GLU A 163 35.12 -20.56 6.83
N LEU A 164 35.32 -19.23 6.85
CA LEU A 164 36.66 -18.64 6.95
C LEU A 164 37.33 -18.92 8.31
N LYS A 165 36.56 -18.92 9.42
CA LYS A 165 37.10 -19.26 10.75
C LYS A 165 37.53 -20.71 10.84
N GLU A 166 36.70 -21.64 10.34
CA GLU A 166 37.02 -23.07 10.30
C GLU A 166 38.29 -23.31 9.46
N SER A 167 38.42 -22.64 8.31
CA SER A 167 39.63 -22.71 7.48
C SER A 167 40.89 -22.18 8.18
N ILE A 168 40.78 -21.12 8.99
CA ILE A 168 41.91 -20.56 9.76
C ILE A 168 42.32 -21.49 10.90
N ASP A 169 41.35 -22.12 11.57
CA ASP A 169 41.62 -23.04 12.67
C ASP A 169 42.29 -24.34 12.19
N ASP A 170 41.99 -24.78 10.96
CA ASP A 170 42.66 -25.93 10.35
C ASP A 170 44.10 -25.60 9.96
N ILE A 171 44.37 -24.41 9.43
CA ILE A 171 45.75 -23.94 9.13
C ILE A 171 46.60 -23.89 10.41
N LYS A 172 46.04 -23.40 11.53
CA LYS A 172 46.77 -23.32 12.81
C LYS A 172 47.11 -24.68 13.42
N LYS A 173 46.31 -25.72 13.17
CA LYS A 173 46.57 -27.09 13.66
C LYS A 173 47.67 -27.80 12.87
N ASP A 174 47.91 -27.39 11.63
CA ASP A 174 48.98 -27.93 10.81
C ASP A 174 50.34 -27.30 11.18
N ASP A 175 50.37 -26.02 11.56
CA ASP A 175 51.59 -25.36 12.08
C ASP A 175 52.04 -25.89 13.46
N GLU A 176 51.14 -26.48 14.25
CA GLU A 176 51.45 -27.06 15.59
C GLU A 176 52.03 -28.49 15.53
N LYS A 177 52.06 -29.12 14.35
CA LYS A 177 52.57 -30.51 14.17
C LYS A 177 54.03 -30.58 13.70
N ASP A 178 54.66 -29.46 13.39
CA ASP A 178 56.04 -29.37 12.88
C ASP A 178 57.07 -28.93 13.95
N TYR A 179 56.75 -29.04 15.24
CA TYR A 179 57.71 -28.90 16.35
C TYR A 179 57.73 -30.11 17.29
#